data_AF-A0A2Z6SIK7-F1
#
_entry.id   AF-A0A2Z6SIK7-F1
#
_cell.length_a   1.000
_cell.length_b   1.000
_cell.length_c   1.000
_cell.angle_alpha   90.00
_cell.angle_beta   90.00
_cell.angle_gamma   90.00
#
_symmetry.space_group_name_H-M   'P 1'
#
loop_
_entity.id
_entity.type
_entity.pdbx_description
1 polymer ?
#
loop_
_entity_poly.entity_id
_entity_poly.type
_entity_poly.pdbx_seq_one_letter_code
_entity_poly.pdbx_strand_id
1 'polypeptide(L)' 'MDAQLMKEYIDYVKEHLKINNTPTIMVYDSFRGYLEESVKTKFRDKGIDLAVISNGLTSIYQLLNVTINKPFKDNLRKE' A
#
# COMPACT_ATOMS: atom_id res chain seq x y z
N MET A 1 -6.04 9.28 -4.00
CA MET A 1 -6.59 8.64 -2.79
C MET A 1 -6.37 9.58 -1.62
N ASP A 2 -7.38 10.33 -1.19
CA ASP A 2 -7.21 11.23 -0.05
C ASP A 2 -7.08 10.47 1.28
N ALA A 3 -6.82 11.21 2.37
CA ALA A 3 -6.66 10.62 3.69
C ALA A 3 -7.94 9.96 4.23
N GLN A 4 -9.12 10.44 3.85
CA GLN A 4 -10.37 9.82 4.26
C GLN A 4 -10.52 8.43 3.64
N LEU A 5 -10.30 8.34 2.33
CA LEU A 5 -10.33 7.09 1.60
C LEU A 5 -9.22 6.12 2.06
N MET A 6 -8.05 6.63 2.45
CA MET A 6 -6.99 5.81 3.07
C MET A 6 -7.45 5.16 4.37
N LYS A 7 -8.13 5.90 5.25
CA LYS A 7 -8.63 5.34 6.53
C LYS A 7 -9.66 4.23 6.29
N GLU A 8 -10.58 4.46 5.36
CA GLU A 8 -11.59 3.46 4.95
C GLU A 8 -10.94 2.22 4.36
N TYR A 9 -9.90 2.40 3.53
CA TYR A 9 -9.14 1.30 2.96
C TYR A 9 -8.38 0.47 4.01
N ILE A 10 -7.80 1.12 5.03
CA ILE A 10 -7.14 0.41 6.14
C ILE A 10 -8.15 -0.46 6.89
N ASP A 11 -9.35 0.06 7.16
CA ASP A 11 -10.44 -0.71 7.77
C ASP A 11 -10.82 -1.91 6.90
N TYR A 12 -11.04 -1.67 5.61
CA TYR A 12 -11.35 -2.71 4.62
C TYR A 12 -10.30 -3.84 4.61
N VAL A 13 -9.02 -3.49 4.52
CA VAL A 13 -7.91 -4.46 4.45
C VAL A 13 -7.83 -5.29 5.73
N LYS A 14 -7.95 -4.66 6.90
CA LYS A 14 -7.93 -5.36 8.19
C LYS A 14 -9.02 -6.42 8.28
N GLU A 15 -10.24 -6.06 7.90
CA GLU A 15 -11.41 -6.93 7.95
C GLU A 15 -11.33 -8.06 6.92
N HIS A 16 -11.01 -7.72 5.67
CA HIS A 16 -11.06 -8.69 4.56
C HIS A 16 -9.89 -9.66 4.57
N LEU A 17 -8.69 -9.21 4.95
CA LEU A 17 -7.52 -10.08 5.07
C LEU A 17 -7.47 -10.81 6.42
N LYS A 18 -8.46 -10.59 7.30
CA LYS A 18 -8.54 -11.18 8.63
C LYS A 18 -7.21 -11.08 9.39
N ILE A 19 -6.56 -9.93 9.30
CA ILE A 19 -5.27 -9.67 9.93
C ILE A 19 -5.52 -9.57 11.44
N ASN A 20 -5.59 -10.71 12.12
CA ASN A 20 -5.82 -10.79 13.55
C ASN A 20 -4.58 -11.41 14.19
N ASN A 21 -3.97 -10.69 15.13
CA ASN A 21 -2.81 -11.15 15.93
C ASN A 21 -1.55 -11.56 15.13
N THR A 22 -1.45 -11.17 13.86
CA THR A 22 -0.26 -11.42 13.04
C THR A 22 0.48 -10.09 12.78
N PRO A 23 1.80 -10.02 13.04
CA PRO A 23 2.62 -8.88 12.63
C PRO A 23 2.45 -8.63 11.13
N THR A 24 2.05 -7.41 10.77
CA THR A 24 1.70 -7.08 9.39
C THR A 24 2.36 -5.77 9.00
N ILE A 25 3.04 -5.79 7.87
CA ILE A 25 3.64 -4.61 7.25
C ILE A 25 2.86 -4.30 5.97
N MET A 26 2.45 -3.05 5.80
CA MET A 26 1.89 -2.55 4.56
C MET A 26 2.92 -1.68 3.85
N VAL A 27 3.33 -2.11 2.66
CA VAL A 27 4.35 -1.45 1.85
C VAL A 27 3.68 -0.62 0.76
N TYR A 28 3.85 0.70 0.81
CA TYR A 28 3.37 1.63 -0.21
C TYR A 28 4.50 2.16 -1.08
N ASP A 29 4.16 2.61 -2.29
CA ASP A 29 5.03 3.52 -3.03
C ASP A 29 5.02 4.91 -2.36
N SER A 30 5.84 5.85 -2.86
CA SER A 30 5.99 7.20 -2.32
C SER A 30 4.73 8.10 -2.50
N PHE A 31 3.54 7.56 -2.30
CA PHE A 31 2.26 8.24 -2.38
C PHE A 31 2.06 9.26 -1.25
N ARG A 32 1.58 10.47 -1.55
CA ARG A 32 1.53 11.54 -0.53
C ARG A 32 0.47 11.36 0.57
N GLY A 33 -0.54 10.50 0.39
CA GLY A 33 -1.63 10.36 1.37
C GLY A 33 -1.21 9.75 2.71
N TYR A 34 -0.08 9.04 2.79
CA TYR A 34 0.45 8.57 4.09
C TYR A 34 1.08 9.70 4.93
N LEU A 35 1.38 10.85 4.32
CA LEU A 35 2.06 11.95 5.02
C LEU A 35 1.17 12.57 6.09
N GLU A 36 -0.15 12.44 5.95
CA GLU A 36 -1.08 12.87 6.99
C GLU A 36 -0.95 12.02 8.24
N GLU A 37 -0.75 12.69 9.38
CA GLU A 37 -0.56 12.04 10.66
C GLU A 37 -1.80 11.23 11.10
N SER A 38 -2.98 11.65 10.64
CA SER A 38 -4.25 10.95 10.86
C SER A 38 -4.23 9.53 10.25
N VAL A 39 -3.60 9.37 9.08
CA VAL A 39 -3.48 8.09 8.38
C VAL A 39 -2.46 7.18 9.08
N LYS A 40 -1.29 7.73 9.48
CA LYS A 40 -0.29 6.97 10.23
C LYS A 40 -0.81 6.48 11.57
N THR A 41 -1.57 7.32 12.27
CA THR A 41 -2.23 6.96 13.53
C THR A 41 -3.18 5.79 13.31
N LYS A 42 -4.00 5.84 12.25
CA LYS A 42 -4.92 4.75 11.90
C LYS A 42 -4.19 3.42 11.64
N PHE A 43 -3.04 3.44 10.97
CA PHE A 43 -2.21 2.23 10.77
C PHE A 43 -1.76 1.63 12.10
N ARG A 44 -1.21 2.47 13.00
CA ARG A 44 -0.76 2.05 14.33
C ARG A 44 -1.91 1.47 15.16
N ASP A 45 -3.07 2.14 15.18
CA ASP A 45 -4.25 1.68 15.93
C ASP A 45 -4.77 0.32 15.43
N LYS A 46 -4.51 -0.01 14.17
CA LYS A 46 -4.88 -1.29 13.56
C LYS A 46 -3.78 -2.34 13.65
N GLY A 47 -2.65 -2.03 14.29
CA GLY A 47 -1.51 -2.93 14.45
C GLY A 47 -0.87 -3.30 13.12
N ILE A 48 -0.81 -2.33 12.20
CA ILE A 48 -0.18 -2.50 10.88
C ILE A 48 0.99 -1.52 10.81
N ASP A 49 2.18 -2.06 10.57
CA ASP A 49 3.38 -1.25 10.36
C ASP A 49 3.39 -0.69 8.93
N LEU A 50 3.62 0.61 8.80
CA LEU A 50 3.68 1.29 7.51
C LEU A 50 5.13 1.36 7.02
N ALA A 51 5.38 0.83 5.82
CA ALA A 51 6.64 0.99 5.11
C ALA A 51 6.41 1.72 3.78
N VAL A 52 7.31 2.65 3.44
CA VAL A 52 7.21 3.46 2.22
C VAL A 52 8.48 3.25 1.38
N ILE A 53 8.30 2.85 0.13
CA ILE A 53 9.38 2.76 -0.84
C ILE A 53 9.70 4.18 -1.31
N SER A 54 10.97 4.57 -1.21
CA SER A 54 11.39 5.89 -1.66
C SER A 54 11.20 6.06 -3.17
N ASN A 55 10.93 7.31 -3.56
CA ASN A 55 10.67 7.64 -4.94
C ASN A 55 11.86 7.28 -5.83
N GLY A 56 11.60 6.81 -7.05
CA GLY A 56 12.63 6.35 -7.99
C GLY A 56 13.09 4.90 -7.79
N LEU A 57 12.71 4.25 -6.69
CA LEU A 57 13.00 2.83 -6.47
C LEU A 57 11.82 1.90 -6.77
N THR A 58 10.65 2.45 -7.07
CA THR A 58 9.40 1.71 -7.33
C THR A 58 9.53 0.70 -8.46
N SER A 59 10.30 1.00 -9.51
CA SER A 59 10.55 0.09 -10.64
C SER A 59 11.46 -1.09 -10.29
N ILE A 60 12.08 -1.08 -9.10
CA ILE A 60 13.03 -2.09 -8.65
C ILE A 60 12.48 -2.84 -7.43
N TYR A 61 12.02 -2.11 -6.40
CA TYR A 61 11.64 -2.69 -5.11
C TYR A 61 10.14 -2.87 -4.91
N GLN A 62 9.28 -2.27 -5.74
CA GLN A 62 7.84 -2.53 -5.63
C GLN A 62 7.48 -3.80 -6.40
N LEU A 63 7.39 -4.90 -5.65
CA LEU A 63 7.09 -6.23 -6.20
C LEU A 63 5.86 -6.21 -7.13
N LEU A 64 4.75 -5.62 -6.68
CA LEU A 64 3.52 -5.47 -7.47
C LEU A 64 3.77 -4.81 -8.83
N ASN A 65 4.64 -3.80 -8.88
CA ASN A 65 4.92 -3.09 -10.12
C ASN A 65 5.79 -3.93 -11.08
N VAL A 66 6.81 -4.60 -10.55
CA VAL A 66 7.76 -5.40 -11.33
C VAL A 66 7.14 -6.70 -11.84
N THR A 67 6.40 -7.41 -10.99
CA THR A 67 5.95 -8.78 -11.29
C THR A 67 4.54 -8.86 -11.84
N ILE A 68 3.67 -7.88 -11.55
CA ILE A 68 2.27 -7.90 -11.97
C ILE A 68 2.00 -6.76 -12.95
N ASN A 69 2.15 -5.51 -12.52
CA ASN A 69 1.72 -4.37 -13.34
C ASN A 69 2.52 -4.25 -14.63
N LYS A 70 3.84 -4.46 -14.59
CA LYS A 70 4.68 -4.36 -15.79
C LYS A 70 4.33 -5.43 -16.83
N PRO A 71 4.33 -6.75 -16.51
CA PRO A 71 3.88 -7.77 -17.47
C PRO A 71 2.44 -7.55 -17.96
N PHE A 72 1.54 -7.14 -17.08
CA PHE A 72 0.15 -6.81 -17.45
C PHE A 72 0.09 -5.68 -18.48
N LYS A 73 0.77 -4.55 -18.22
CA LYS A 73 0.82 -3.40 -19.14
C LYS A 73 1.53 -3.74 -20.45
N ASP A 74 2.58 -4.54 -20.40
CA ASP A 74 3.33 -4.97 -21.59
C ASP A 74 2.46 -5.88 -22.48
N ASN A 75 1.57 -6.68 -21.92
CA ASN A 75 0.62 -7.48 -22.67
C ASN A 75 -0.53 -6.63 -23.24
N LEU A 76 -1.10 -5.70 -22.48
CA LEU A 76 -2.12 -4.78 -22.98
C LEU A 76 -1.64 -3.93 -24.17
N ARG A 77 -0.34 -3.63 -24.25
CA ARG A 77 0.23 -2.86 -25.36
C ARG A 77 0.43 -3.67 -26.63
N LYS A 78 0.32 -5.00 -26.56
CA LYS A 78 0.43 -5.90 -27.72
C LYS A 78 -0.92 -6.14 -28.40
N GLU A 79 -2.02 -5.81 -27.72
CA GLU A 79 -3.39 -5.80 -28.27
C GLU A 79 -3.69 -4.46 -28.96
#